data_AF-A0A523J5P6-F1
#
_entry.id   AF-A0A523J5P6-F1
#
_cell.length_a   1.000
_cell.length_b   1.000
_cell.length_c   1.000
_cell.angle_alpha   90.00
_cell.angle_beta   90.00
_cell.angle_gamma   90.00
#
_symmetry.space_group_name_H-M   'P 1'
#
loop_
_entity.id
_entity.type
_entity.pdbx_description
1 polymer ?
#
loop_
_entity_poly.entity_id
_entity_poly.type
_entity_poly.pdbx_seq_one_letter_code
_entity_poly.pdbx_strand_id
1 'polypeptide(L)'
;MHDSTKTPTVLVAAAAVLIALGGSAEEPARPPDRPLELPIPSSVAADSEAIELARLWLGQGRLRVGIRADALVDPTEWGAVLAEVARHIANSYVIGRSGDRTEVLDRIVLGFQTNLDYTPEGLTGRISP
;
A
#
# COMPACT_ATOMS: atom_id res chain seq x y z
N MET A 1 40.49 10.34 -20.27
CA MET A 1 40.79 10.90 -18.93
C MET A 1 39.60 11.72 -18.43
N HIS A 2 38.54 11.03 -18.00
CA HIS A 2 37.76 11.29 -16.78
C HIS A 2 36.58 10.31 -16.79
N ASP A 3 36.65 9.39 -15.83
CA ASP A 3 35.61 8.48 -15.37
C ASP A 3 34.71 9.23 -14.37
N SER A 4 33.41 8.94 -14.39
CA SER A 4 32.53 9.01 -13.21
C SER A 4 31.16 8.41 -13.53
N THR A 5 31.03 7.15 -13.12
CA THR A 5 29.81 6.44 -12.74
C THR A 5 28.75 7.33 -12.06
N LYS A 6 27.50 7.25 -12.52
CA LYS A 6 26.32 7.58 -11.70
C LYS A 6 25.30 6.44 -11.78
N THR A 7 25.32 5.63 -10.74
CA THR A 7 24.28 4.70 -10.34
C THR A 7 23.02 5.47 -9.92
N PRO A 8 21.81 5.11 -10.37
CA PRO A 8 20.59 5.46 -9.66
C PRO A 8 20.17 4.27 -8.79
N THR A 9 20.58 4.27 -7.52
CA THR A 9 19.95 3.47 -6.47
C THR A 9 18.91 4.36 -5.81
N VAL A 10 17.65 4.25 -6.24
CA VAL A 10 16.51 4.75 -5.46
C VAL A 10 15.69 3.54 -5.05
N LEU A 11 15.76 3.29 -3.75
CA LEU A 11 15.23 2.17 -2.98
C LEU A 11 13.69 2.19 -3.04
N VAL A 12 13.09 1.34 -3.86
CA VAL A 12 11.67 0.97 -3.74
C VAL A 12 11.63 -0.33 -2.94
N ALA A 13 11.39 -0.26 -1.63
CA ALA A 13 11.02 -1.42 -0.83
C ALA A 13 9.50 -1.61 -1.01
N ALA A 14 8.98 -2.57 -1.78
CA ALA A 14 9.09 -4.02 -1.66
C ALA A 14 8.63 -4.54 -0.29
N ALA A 15 7.31 -4.60 -0.10
CA ALA A 15 6.69 -5.49 0.89
C ALA A 15 6.02 -6.67 0.16
N ALA A 16 6.80 -7.39 -0.65
CA ALA A 16 6.60 -8.80 -0.98
C ALA A 16 7.91 -9.32 -1.62
N VAL A 17 8.43 -10.42 -1.06
CA VAL A 17 9.70 -11.12 -1.38
C VAL A 17 10.94 -10.63 -0.62
N LEU A 18 11.03 -11.08 0.64
CA LEU A 18 12.30 -11.46 1.28
C LEU A 18 11.99 -12.55 2.32
N ILE A 19 11.79 -13.77 1.83
CA ILE A 19 12.20 -14.95 2.59
C ILE A 19 13.71 -15.08 2.33
N ALA A 20 14.47 -15.06 3.42
CA ALA A 20 15.86 -15.49 3.56
C ALA A 20 16.97 -14.61 2.93
N LEU A 21 17.49 -13.66 3.72
CA LEU A 21 18.92 -13.64 4.09
C LEU A 21 19.02 -13.23 5.57
N GLY A 22 19.66 -14.08 6.36
CA GLY A 22 19.61 -14.09 7.82
C GLY A 22 20.19 -12.85 8.50
N GLY A 23 19.42 -12.36 9.48
CA GLY A 23 19.84 -11.47 10.54
C GLY A 23 18.92 -11.70 11.72
N SER A 24 19.36 -12.51 12.67
CA SER A 24 18.66 -12.85 13.91
C SER A 24 18.44 -11.60 14.79
N ALA A 25 17.27 -11.01 14.68
CA ALA A 25 16.57 -10.52 15.85
C ALA A 25 15.21 -11.23 15.81
N GLU A 26 14.94 -12.10 16.78
CA GLU A 26 13.56 -12.55 17.00
C GLU A 26 12.73 -11.29 17.26
N GLU A 27 11.97 -10.86 16.25
CA GLU A 27 10.87 -9.95 16.48
C GLU A 27 9.96 -10.66 17.49
N PRO A 28 9.70 -10.07 18.67
CA PRO A 28 8.96 -10.74 19.72
C PRO A 28 7.63 -11.25 19.14
N ALA A 29 7.34 -12.53 19.38
CA ALA A 29 6.16 -13.19 18.84
C ALA A 29 4.93 -12.29 19.01
N ARG A 30 4.28 -11.96 17.88
CA ARG A 30 3.12 -11.05 17.88
C ARG A 30 2.07 -11.57 18.87
N PRO A 31 1.58 -10.73 19.81
CA PRO A 31 0.45 -11.12 20.64
C PRO A 31 -0.73 -11.51 19.75
N PRO A 32 -1.47 -12.60 20.04
CA PRO A 32 -2.56 -13.09 19.19
C PRO A 32 -3.72 -12.08 19.03
N ASP A 33 -3.75 -11.04 19.88
CA ASP A 33 -4.90 -10.14 20.04
C ASP A 33 -4.85 -8.88 19.17
N ARG A 34 -3.86 -8.74 18.26
CA ARG A 34 -3.79 -7.59 17.32
C ARG A 34 -3.69 -8.04 15.86
N PRO A 35 -4.32 -7.29 14.92
CA PRO A 35 -4.19 -7.60 13.50
C PRO A 35 -2.73 -7.51 13.03
N LEU A 36 -2.43 -8.15 11.90
CA LEU A 36 -1.16 -7.93 11.20
C LEU A 36 -1.17 -6.51 10.62
N GLU A 37 -0.10 -5.76 10.92
CA GLU A 37 0.06 -4.37 10.49
C GLU A 37 1.37 -4.21 9.74
N LEU A 38 1.42 -3.25 8.80
CA LEU A 38 2.66 -2.86 8.14
C LEU A 38 3.42 -1.87 9.02
N PRO A 39 4.76 -1.95 9.11
CA PRO A 39 5.56 -0.93 9.77
C PRO A 39 5.50 0.39 9.00
N ILE A 40 5.68 1.51 9.69
CA ILE A 40 5.83 2.82 9.04
C ILE A 40 7.13 2.80 8.21
N PRO A 41 7.09 3.13 6.91
CA PRO A 41 8.30 3.22 6.10
C PRO A 41 9.29 4.23 6.69
N SER A 42 10.59 3.94 6.66
CA SER A 42 11.61 4.82 7.23
C SER A 42 11.61 6.22 6.60
N SER A 43 11.26 6.33 5.32
CA SER A 43 11.10 7.63 4.63
C SER A 43 9.95 8.46 5.18
N VAL A 44 8.87 7.81 5.62
CA VAL A 44 7.71 8.46 6.24
C VAL A 44 8.01 8.82 7.69
N ALA A 45 8.69 7.94 8.43
CA ALA A 45 9.06 8.20 9.82
C ALA A 45 10.00 9.41 9.99
N ALA A 46 10.75 9.78 8.94
CA ALA A 46 11.63 10.94 8.94
C ALA A 46 10.93 12.26 8.52
N ASP A 47 9.69 12.20 8.04
CA ASP A 47 8.93 13.35 7.57
C ASP A 47 7.94 13.81 8.64
N SER A 48 8.18 14.98 9.23
CA SER A 48 7.34 15.53 10.30
C SER A 48 5.97 16.01 9.81
N GLU A 49 5.81 16.25 8.51
CA GLU A 49 4.56 16.68 7.90
C GLU A 49 3.76 15.49 7.36
N ALA A 50 4.34 14.29 7.36
CA ALA A 50 3.65 13.11 6.90
C ALA A 50 2.50 12.73 7.82
N ILE A 51 1.38 12.39 7.20
CA ILE A 51 0.13 12.06 7.87
C ILE A 51 -0.45 10.78 7.29
N GLU A 52 -0.97 9.91 8.15
CA GLU A 52 -1.63 8.68 7.72
C GLU A 52 -3.02 9.01 7.13
N LEU A 53 -3.31 8.51 5.93
CA LEU A 53 -4.61 8.71 5.27
C LEU A 53 -5.60 7.58 5.56
N ALA A 54 -5.14 6.33 5.52
CA ALA A 54 -5.99 5.16 5.71
C ALA A 54 -5.23 3.93 6.19
N ARG A 55 -5.95 3.03 6.87
CA ARG A 55 -5.52 1.65 7.17
C ARG A 55 -6.57 0.68 6.65
N LEU A 56 -6.09 -0.35 5.94
CA LEU A 56 -6.94 -1.36 5.32
C LEU A 56 -6.55 -2.73 5.87
N TRP A 57 -7.54 -3.48 6.35
CA TRP A 57 -7.36 -4.86 6.79
C TRP A 57 -8.32 -5.78 6.09
N LEU A 58 -7.83 -6.93 5.63
CA LEU A 58 -8.67 -8.03 5.17
C LEU A 58 -8.82 -9.04 6.33
N GLY A 59 -10.04 -9.13 6.88
CA GLY A 59 -10.33 -10.01 8.01
C GLY A 59 -11.73 -10.60 7.89
N GLN A 60 -11.88 -11.89 8.19
CA GLN A 60 -13.17 -12.60 8.08
C GLN A 60 -13.82 -12.44 6.68
N GLY A 61 -13.01 -12.41 5.63
CA GLY A 61 -13.48 -12.26 4.24
C GLY A 61 -14.00 -10.87 3.86
N ARG A 62 -13.84 -9.86 4.72
CA ARG A 62 -14.29 -8.48 4.46
C ARG A 62 -13.16 -7.48 4.64
N LEU A 63 -13.20 -6.43 3.81
CA LEU A 63 -12.32 -5.28 3.97
C LEU A 63 -12.83 -4.42 5.14
N ARG A 64 -11.94 -4.08 6.05
CA ARG A 64 -12.16 -3.08 7.11
C ARG A 64 -11.25 -1.90 6.81
N VAL A 65 -11.80 -0.69 6.88
CA VAL A 65 -11.09 0.54 6.53
C VAL A 65 -11.22 1.54 7.66
N GLY A 66 -10.09 2.01 8.17
CA GLY A 66 -10.01 3.27 8.92
C GLY A 66 -9.53 4.36 7.96
N ILE A 67 -10.23 5.49 7.89
CA ILE A 67 -9.89 6.57 6.96
C ILE A 67 -9.97 7.92 7.67
N ARG A 68 -8.99 8.78 7.43
CA ARG A 68 -8.99 10.17 7.88
C ARG A 68 -9.64 11.04 6.81
N ALA A 69 -10.98 11.00 6.79
CA ALA A 69 -11.79 11.61 5.73
C ALA A 69 -11.66 13.15 5.64
N ASP A 70 -11.19 13.79 6.70
CA ASP A 70 -10.92 15.22 6.81
C ASP A 70 -9.53 15.63 6.33
N ALA A 71 -8.68 14.67 5.93
CA ALA A 71 -7.32 14.94 5.47
C ALA A 71 -7.26 15.69 4.13
N LEU A 72 -8.26 15.50 3.27
CA LEU A 72 -8.33 16.05 1.92
C LEU A 72 -9.70 16.72 1.75
N VAL A 73 -9.70 17.97 1.29
CA VAL A 73 -10.91 18.80 1.21
C VAL A 73 -11.70 18.50 -0.06
N ASP A 74 -11.00 18.29 -1.17
CA ASP A 74 -11.61 18.04 -2.48
C ASP A 74 -11.73 16.52 -2.73
N PRO A 75 -12.94 15.97 -2.95
CA PRO A 75 -13.13 14.57 -3.30
C PRO A 75 -12.32 14.08 -4.50
N THR A 76 -11.96 14.97 -5.44
CA THR A 76 -11.13 14.61 -6.59
C THR A 76 -9.70 14.24 -6.19
N GLU A 77 -9.18 14.79 -5.08
CA GLU A 77 -7.87 14.43 -4.53
C GLU A 77 -7.82 12.98 -4.08
N TRP A 78 -8.92 12.43 -3.54
CA TRP A 78 -9.02 11.01 -3.25
C TRP A 78 -8.90 10.14 -4.52
N GLY A 79 -9.42 10.63 -5.65
CA GLY A 79 -9.22 9.98 -6.95
C GLY A 79 -7.74 9.90 -7.35
N ALA A 80 -6.98 10.97 -7.09
CA ALA A 80 -5.53 10.98 -7.32
C ALA A 80 -4.79 10.00 -6.39
N VAL A 81 -5.13 9.98 -5.09
CA VAL A 81 -4.57 9.03 -4.12
C VAL A 81 -4.82 7.58 -4.56
N LEU A 82 -6.05 7.24 -4.94
CA LEU A 82 -6.39 5.89 -5.41
C LEU A 82 -5.60 5.49 -6.67
N ALA A 83 -5.38 6.43 -7.59
CA ALA A 83 -4.57 6.17 -8.78
C ALA A 83 -3.09 5.91 -8.43
N GLU A 84 -2.51 6.63 -7.47
CA GLU A 84 -1.14 6.38 -7.00
C GLU A 84 -1.01 5.03 -6.30
N VAL A 85 -1.99 4.66 -5.48
CA VAL A 85 -2.03 3.33 -4.83
C VAL A 85 -2.12 2.24 -5.88
N ALA A 86 -2.99 2.35 -6.88
CA ALA A 86 -3.12 1.36 -7.95
C ALA A 86 -1.80 1.16 -8.71
N ARG A 87 -1.06 2.23 -9.01
CA ARG A 87 0.27 2.15 -9.64
C ARG A 87 1.30 1.49 -8.74
N HIS A 88 1.30 1.77 -7.44
CA HIS A 88 2.19 1.10 -6.48
C HIS A 88 1.90 -0.40 -6.39
N ILE A 89 0.63 -0.81 -6.41
CA ILE A 89 0.24 -2.22 -6.46
C ILE A 89 0.75 -2.86 -7.75
N ALA A 90 0.52 -2.22 -8.90
CA ALA A 90 0.97 -2.74 -10.19
C ALA A 90 2.49 -2.91 -10.25
N ASN A 91 3.25 -1.91 -9.77
CA ASN A 91 4.70 -2.00 -9.63
C ASN A 91 5.12 -3.18 -8.75
N SER A 92 4.45 -3.36 -7.60
CA SER A 92 4.75 -4.46 -6.67
C SER A 92 4.42 -5.83 -7.24
N TYR A 93 3.38 -5.94 -8.06
CA TYR A 93 2.93 -7.22 -8.62
C TYR A 93 3.94 -7.81 -9.60
N VAL A 94 4.62 -6.96 -10.37
CA VAL A 94 5.61 -7.39 -11.37
C VAL A 94 7.00 -7.65 -10.78
N ILE A 95 7.27 -7.25 -9.52
CA ILE A 95 8.54 -7.56 -8.86
C ILE A 95 8.69 -9.08 -8.74
N GLY A 96 9.78 -9.61 -9.29
CA GLY A 96 10.10 -11.04 -9.25
C GLY A 96 9.19 -11.92 -10.11
N ARG A 97 8.37 -11.34 -10.99
CA ARG A 97 7.45 -12.07 -11.89
C ARG A 97 7.64 -11.61 -13.33
N SER A 98 7.43 -12.49 -14.29
CA SER A 98 7.24 -12.09 -15.69
C SER A 98 5.83 -11.53 -15.84
N GLY A 99 5.71 -10.26 -16.23
CA GLY A 99 4.42 -9.63 -16.49
C GLY A 99 4.57 -8.18 -16.94
N ASP A 100 3.59 -7.68 -17.70
CA ASP A 100 3.54 -6.28 -18.11
C ASP A 100 2.83 -5.45 -17.03
N ARG A 101 3.52 -4.43 -16.51
CA ARG A 101 2.97 -3.52 -15.50
C ARG A 101 1.67 -2.85 -15.95
N THR A 102 1.60 -2.48 -17.22
CA THR A 102 0.43 -1.83 -17.84
C THR A 102 -0.75 -2.78 -17.84
N GLU A 103 -0.54 -4.04 -18.26
CA GLU A 103 -1.58 -5.06 -18.23
C GLU A 103 -2.10 -5.29 -16.80
N VAL A 104 -1.19 -5.34 -15.81
CA VAL A 104 -1.58 -5.45 -14.39
C VAL A 104 -2.42 -4.25 -13.96
N LEU A 105 -1.99 -3.03 -14.30
CA LEU A 105 -2.73 -1.81 -13.95
C LEU A 105 -4.12 -1.78 -14.61
N ASP A 106 -4.23 -2.15 -15.88
CA ASP A 106 -5.51 -2.23 -16.60
C ASP A 106 -6.47 -3.20 -15.91
N ARG A 107 -5.96 -4.35 -15.45
CA ARG A 107 -6.76 -5.32 -14.67
C ARG A 107 -7.20 -4.78 -13.30
N ILE A 108 -6.36 -4.00 -12.63
CA ILE A 108 -6.73 -3.32 -11.37
C ILE A 108 -7.85 -2.31 -11.64
N VAL A 109 -7.73 -1.50 -12.69
CA VAL A 109 -8.73 -0.50 -13.08
C VAL A 109 -10.06 -1.15 -13.44
N LEU A 110 -10.03 -2.24 -14.23
CA LEU A 110 -11.23 -3.01 -14.57
C LEU A 110 -11.92 -3.55 -13.30
N GLY A 111 -11.16 -4.11 -12.36
CA GLY A 111 -11.69 -4.60 -11.09
C GLY A 111 -12.30 -3.48 -10.26
N PHE A 112 -11.65 -2.31 -10.20
CA PHE A 112 -12.17 -1.13 -9.51
C PHE A 112 -13.49 -0.64 -10.09
N GLN A 113 -13.55 -0.43 -11.41
CA GLN A 113 -14.77 0.01 -12.11
C GLN A 113 -15.93 -0.98 -11.88
N THR A 114 -15.67 -2.27 -12.05
CA THR A 114 -16.66 -3.34 -11.79
C THR A 114 -17.22 -3.28 -10.37
N ASN A 115 -16.38 -2.93 -9.39
CA ASN A 115 -16.79 -2.84 -7.99
C ASN A 115 -17.41 -1.49 -7.61
N LEU A 116 -17.24 -0.42 -8.40
CA LEU A 116 -17.98 0.83 -8.19
C LEU A 116 -19.46 0.68 -8.55
N ASP A 117 -19.76 -0.19 -9.51
CA ASP A 117 -21.14 -0.52 -9.90
C ASP A 117 -21.84 -1.43 -8.88
N TYR A 118 -21.12 -1.91 -7.86
CA TYR A 118 -21.62 -2.76 -6.78
C TYR A 118 -21.44 -2.08 -5.42
N THR A 119 -22.49 -1.97 -4.60
CA THR A 119 -22.35 -1.48 -3.22
C THR A 119 -22.28 -2.68 -2.26
N PRO A 120 -21.10 -3.03 -1.69
CA PRO A 120 -21.03 -4.07 -0.67
C PRO A 120 -21.75 -3.64 0.61
N GLU A 121 -22.43 -4.58 1.25
CA GLU A 121 -23.10 -4.32 2.52
C GLU A 121 -22.12 -3.89 3.62
N GLY A 122 -22.51 -2.92 4.45
CA GLY A 122 -21.78 -2.51 5.65
C GLY A 122 -20.56 -1.62 5.41
N LEU A 123 -20.48 -0.89 4.29
CA LEU A 123 -19.56 0.23 4.16
C LEU A 123 -20.01 1.36 5.12
N THR A 124 -19.15 1.73 6.07
CA THR A 124 -19.41 2.85 6.98
C THR A 124 -18.30 3.89 6.85
N GLY A 125 -18.67 5.16 6.73
CA GLY A 125 -17.71 6.29 6.72
C GLY A 125 -17.15 6.65 8.12
N ARG A 126 -17.34 5.78 9.12
CA ARG A 126 -16.82 5.97 10.47
C ARG A 126 -15.88 4.82 10.81
N ILE A 127 -14.74 5.16 11.41
CA ILE A 127 -13.99 4.24 12.24
C ILE A 127 -14.92 3.94 13.42
N SER A 128 -15.38 2.70 13.58
CA SER A 128 -16.04 2.32 14.83
C SER A 128 -15.04 2.56 15.97
N PRO A 129 -15.42 3.29 17.04
CA PRO A 129 -14.55 3.49 18.19
C PRO A 129 -14.20 2.17 18.86
#